data_AF-I0Z2T4-F1
#
_entry.id   AF-I0Z2T4-F1
#
_cell.length_a   1.000
_cell.length_b   1.000
_cell.length_c   1.000
_cell.angle_alpha   90.00
_cell.angle_beta   90.00
_cell.angle_gamma   90.00
#
_symmetry.space_group_name_H-M   'P 1'
#
loop_
_entity.id
_entity.type
_entity.pdbx_description
1 polymer ?
#
loop_
_entity_poly.entity_id
_entity_poly.type
_entity_poly.pdbx_seq_one_letter_code
_entity_poly.pdbx_strand_id
1 'polypeptide(L)'
;LLFAMFLMHYTWRSFAYPWMQRGGKPTPVFIWAMASAFCIINGYLQQAHGIFQQGGKRCGGRIRPHHLLGLATWAAGWAVNLHSDHILRNLRQPGETGYKIPRGGAFEWVSGANYLGEIIEWGGYAAAAWSLPAAAFAIFTLCNIGPRAWQHHQWYRKRFHDYPRNRKALIPFVL
;
A
#
# COMPACT_ATOMS: atom_id res chain seq x y z
N LEU A 1 7.88 -10.51 14.52
CA LEU A 1 6.61 -10.21 13.83
C LEU A 1 6.68 -8.90 13.05
N LEU A 2 6.69 -7.73 13.71
CA LEU A 2 6.66 -6.41 13.04
C LEU A 2 7.79 -6.22 12.03
N PHE A 3 9.02 -6.60 12.39
CA PHE A 3 10.15 -6.55 11.45
C PHE A 3 9.92 -7.42 10.21
N ALA A 4 9.33 -8.61 10.37
CA ALA A 4 9.04 -9.50 9.26
C ALA A 4 7.93 -8.94 8.35
N MET A 5 6.87 -8.35 8.92
CA MET A 5 5.82 -7.67 8.16
C MET A 5 6.41 -6.53 7.32
N PHE A 6 7.21 -5.66 7.95
CA PHE A 6 7.86 -4.53 7.27
C PHE A 6 8.81 -5.00 6.18
N LEU A 7 9.70 -5.96 6.49
CA LEU A 7 10.67 -6.48 5.53
C LEU A 7 9.96 -7.16 4.35
N MET A 8 8.93 -7.98 4.60
CA MET A 8 8.20 -8.68 3.55
C MET A 8 7.55 -7.70 2.56
N HIS A 9 6.90 -6.64 3.07
CA HIS A 9 6.35 -5.59 2.23
C HIS A 9 7.43 -4.93 1.36
N TYR A 10 8.52 -4.46 1.98
CA TYR A 10 9.56 -3.72 1.26
C TYR A 10 10.40 -4.60 0.34
N THR A 11 10.59 -5.88 0.65
CA THR A 11 11.23 -6.83 -0.28
C THR A 11 10.37 -6.98 -1.54
N TRP A 12 9.05 -7.11 -1.39
CA TRP A 12 8.15 -7.15 -2.54
C TRP A 12 8.17 -5.81 -3.31
N ARG A 13 8.01 -4.68 -2.63
CA ARG A 13 7.93 -3.35 -3.25
C ARG A 13 9.22 -2.89 -3.92
N SER A 14 10.38 -3.25 -3.39
CA SER A 14 11.68 -2.77 -3.90
C SER A 14 12.27 -3.67 -4.98
N PHE A 15 12.04 -4.99 -4.89
CA PHE A 15 12.67 -5.94 -5.82
C PHE A 15 11.64 -6.56 -6.76
N ALA A 16 10.63 -7.25 -6.22
CA ALA A 16 9.70 -8.02 -7.03
C ALA A 16 8.84 -7.12 -7.91
N TYR A 17 8.22 -6.08 -7.34
CA TYR A 17 7.29 -5.21 -8.06
C TYR A 17 7.96 -4.40 -9.19
N PRO A 18 9.11 -3.71 -8.98
CA PRO A 18 9.74 -2.90 -10.03
C PRO A 18 10.31 -3.76 -11.16
N TRP A 19 10.90 -4.92 -10.85
CA TRP A 19 11.38 -5.89 -11.85
C TRP A 19 10.27 -6.34 -12.81
N MET A 20 9.05 -6.29 -12.31
CA MET A 20 7.87 -6.83 -12.92
C MET A 20 6.96 -5.77 -13.58
N GLN A 21 7.31 -4.48 -13.45
CA GLN A 21 6.55 -3.39 -14.05
C GLN A 21 6.71 -3.41 -15.58
N ARG A 22 5.58 -3.23 -16.28
CA ARG A 22 5.52 -3.17 -17.74
C ARG A 22 5.22 -1.74 -18.17
N GLY A 23 6.27 -1.02 -18.54
CA GLY A 23 6.21 0.38 -18.94
C GLY A 23 6.01 1.34 -17.76
N GLY A 24 6.01 2.63 -18.07
CA GLY A 24 5.92 3.70 -17.08
C GLY A 24 6.30 5.03 -17.73
N LYS A 25 5.84 6.13 -17.15
CA LYS A 25 6.37 7.44 -17.51
C LYS A 25 7.64 7.68 -16.70
N PRO A 26 8.66 8.37 -17.25
CA PRO A 26 9.83 8.74 -16.47
C PRO A 26 9.41 9.52 -15.24
N THR A 27 9.90 9.09 -14.08
CA THR A 27 9.63 9.74 -12.80
C THR A 27 10.61 10.90 -12.59
N PRO A 28 10.13 12.12 -12.28
CA PRO A 28 11.00 13.24 -11.95
C PRO A 28 11.98 12.91 -10.81
N VAL A 29 13.26 13.26 -10.98
CA VAL A 29 14.34 12.96 -10.01
C VAL A 29 14.03 13.50 -8.61
N PHE A 30 13.43 14.68 -8.52
CA PHE A 30 13.03 15.28 -7.25
C PHE A 30 12.03 14.40 -6.48
N ILE A 31 11.02 13.83 -7.17
CA ILE A 31 10.03 12.95 -6.54
C ILE A 31 10.70 11.66 -6.04
N TRP A 32 11.64 11.11 -6.83
CA TRP A 32 12.43 9.96 -6.41
C TRP A 32 13.28 10.27 -5.17
N ALA A 33 13.97 11.41 -5.14
CA ALA A 33 14.79 11.81 -4.00
C ALA A 33 13.97 11.99 -2.71
N MET A 34 12.80 12.62 -2.82
CA MET A 34 11.85 12.73 -1.70
C MET A 34 11.39 11.37 -1.19
N ALA A 35 11.04 10.45 -2.10
CA ALA A 35 10.62 9.10 -1.75
C ALA A 35 11.75 8.32 -1.06
N SER A 36 12.98 8.43 -1.56
CA SER A 36 14.17 7.82 -0.96
C SER A 36 14.44 8.35 0.45
N ALA A 37 14.42 9.67 0.63
CA ALA A 37 14.60 10.29 1.94
C ALA A 37 13.49 9.86 2.92
N PHE A 38 12.23 9.85 2.46
CA PHE A 38 11.11 9.35 3.24
C PHE A 38 11.30 7.90 3.68
N CYS A 39 11.68 6.99 2.77
CA CYS A 39 11.89 5.58 3.10
C CYS A 39 13.02 5.38 4.11
N ILE A 40 14.11 6.14 4.00
CA ILE A 40 15.23 6.10 4.95
C ILE A 40 14.77 6.55 6.34
N ILE A 41 14.12 7.72 6.42
CA ILE A 41 13.66 8.29 7.69
C ILE A 41 12.58 7.40 8.33
N ASN A 42 11.57 6.99 7.56
CA ASN A 42 10.49 6.15 8.05
C ASN A 42 11.03 4.79 8.52
N GLY A 43 11.86 4.12 7.72
CA GLY A 43 12.48 2.86 8.11
C GLY A 43 13.31 2.98 9.39
N TYR A 44 14.10 4.05 9.50
CA TYR A 44 14.86 4.34 10.72
C TYR A 44 13.94 4.57 11.93
N LEU A 45 12.89 5.38 11.82
CA LEU A 45 11.96 5.67 12.91
C LEU A 45 11.25 4.41 13.42
N GLN A 46 10.80 3.54 12.51
CA GLN A 46 10.11 2.29 12.88
C GLN A 46 11.05 1.33 13.63
N GLN A 47 12.32 1.24 13.17
CA GLN A 47 13.31 0.37 13.80
C GLN A 47 13.84 0.96 15.12
N ALA A 48 14.15 2.25 15.14
CA ALA A 48 14.65 2.96 16.32
C ALA A 48 13.64 2.88 17.47
N HIS A 49 12.35 3.11 17.19
CA HIS A 49 11.32 2.98 18.22
C HIS A 49 11.25 1.56 18.80
N GLY A 50 11.36 0.53 17.95
CA GLY A 50 11.42 -0.86 18.39
C GLY A 50 12.62 -1.15 19.29
N ILE A 51 13.79 -0.58 18.99
CA ILE A 51 15.02 -0.78 19.78
C ILE A 51 14.97 0.01 21.10
N PHE A 52 14.56 1.28 21.07
CA PHE A 52 14.57 2.17 22.24
C PHE A 52 13.44 1.87 23.24
N GLN A 53 12.20 1.59 22.78
CA GLN A 53 11.11 1.27 23.71
C GLN A 53 11.18 -0.15 24.27
N GLN A 54 11.74 -1.11 23.53
CA GLN A 54 11.90 -2.47 24.06
C GLN A 54 13.16 -2.65 24.92
N GLY A 55 13.98 -1.60 25.09
CA GLY A 55 15.04 -1.54 26.10
C GLY A 55 15.99 -2.74 26.08
N GLY A 56 16.33 -3.25 24.89
CA GLY A 56 17.18 -4.45 24.75
C GLY A 56 16.58 -5.75 25.31
N LYS A 57 15.30 -5.78 25.73
CA LYS A 57 14.63 -7.01 26.15
C LYS A 57 14.47 -7.92 24.93
N ARG A 58 15.20 -9.04 24.97
CA ARG A 58 15.26 -10.10 23.94
C ARG A 58 13.86 -10.47 23.42
N CYS A 59 13.84 -10.77 22.13
CA CYS A 59 12.78 -11.49 21.40
C CYS A 59 12.10 -12.55 22.30
N GLY A 60 10.92 -12.22 22.81
CA GLY A 60 10.19 -13.10 23.73
C GLY A 60 8.94 -12.48 24.38
N GLY A 61 8.50 -11.30 23.93
CA GLY A 61 7.27 -10.69 24.41
C GLY A 61 6.05 -11.55 24.05
N ARG A 62 5.20 -11.84 25.04
CA ARG A 62 3.94 -12.58 24.85
C ARG A 62 3.11 -11.95 23.73
N ILE A 63 2.74 -12.74 22.72
CA ILE A 63 1.83 -12.31 21.65
C ILE A 63 0.49 -11.96 22.29
N ARG A 64 0.18 -10.67 22.33
CA ARG A 64 -1.14 -10.15 22.74
C ARG A 64 -2.13 -10.17 21.57
N PRO A 65 -3.46 -10.24 21.83
CA PRO A 65 -4.47 -10.33 20.76
C PRO A 65 -4.38 -9.24 19.67
N HIS A 66 -4.00 -8.00 20.04
CA HIS A 66 -3.84 -6.92 19.05
C HIS A 66 -2.75 -7.20 18.01
N HIS A 67 -1.70 -7.96 18.35
CA HIS A 67 -0.68 -8.35 17.38
C HIS A 67 -1.24 -9.32 16.33
N LEU A 68 -2.12 -10.24 16.73
CA LEU A 68 -2.74 -11.21 15.83
C LEU A 68 -3.80 -10.54 14.95
N LEU A 69 -4.64 -9.67 15.54
CA LEU A 69 -5.61 -8.88 14.78
C LEU A 69 -4.89 -7.95 13.80
N GLY A 70 -3.84 -7.25 14.23
CA GLY A 70 -3.03 -6.40 13.37
C GLY A 70 -2.34 -7.18 12.25
N LEU A 71 -1.80 -8.38 12.54
CA LEU A 71 -1.23 -9.27 11.53
C LEU A 71 -2.29 -9.73 10.51
N ALA A 72 -3.47 -10.13 10.97
CA ALA A 72 -4.55 -10.56 10.08
C ALA A 72 -5.00 -9.42 9.15
N THR A 73 -5.20 -8.23 9.69
CA THR A 73 -5.53 -7.03 8.92
C THR A 73 -4.41 -6.67 7.94
N TRP A 74 -3.15 -6.72 8.39
CA TRP A 74 -1.99 -6.46 7.55
C TRP A 74 -1.92 -7.44 6.38
N ALA A 75 -2.07 -8.74 6.65
CA ALA A 75 -2.03 -9.79 5.64
C ALA A 75 -3.18 -9.67 4.63
N ALA A 76 -4.39 -9.31 5.09
CA ALA A 76 -5.52 -9.05 4.22
C ALA A 76 -5.24 -7.85 3.29
N GLY A 77 -4.74 -6.74 3.84
CA GLY A 77 -4.34 -5.56 3.05
C GLY A 77 -3.27 -5.87 2.01
N TRP A 78 -2.21 -6.59 2.44
CA TRP A 78 -1.12 -7.02 1.56
C TRP A 78 -1.63 -7.93 0.44
N ALA A 79 -2.51 -8.89 0.73
CA ALA A 79 -3.11 -9.76 -0.28
C ALA A 79 -3.95 -8.97 -1.31
N VAL A 80 -4.75 -7.99 -0.87
CA VAL A 80 -5.49 -7.10 -1.78
C VAL A 80 -4.53 -6.27 -2.63
N ASN A 81 -3.45 -5.75 -2.05
CA ASN A 81 -2.44 -4.97 -2.76
C ASN A 81 -1.75 -5.82 -3.85
N LEU A 82 -1.25 -7.00 -3.49
CA LEU A 82 -0.63 -7.97 -4.41
C LEU A 82 -1.56 -8.34 -5.57
N HIS A 83 -2.79 -8.71 -5.25
CA HIS A 83 -3.79 -9.10 -6.25
C HIS A 83 -4.12 -7.94 -7.19
N SER A 84 -4.30 -6.74 -6.65
CA SER A 84 -4.61 -5.55 -7.43
C SER A 84 -3.45 -5.16 -8.36
N ASP A 85 -2.22 -5.20 -7.86
CA ASP A 85 -1.03 -4.92 -8.66
C ASP A 85 -0.83 -5.98 -9.76
N HIS A 86 -1.14 -7.24 -9.48
CA HIS A 86 -1.13 -8.30 -10.49
C HIS A 86 -2.13 -8.00 -11.62
N ILE A 87 -3.36 -7.60 -11.29
CA ILE A 87 -4.36 -7.19 -12.29
C ILE A 87 -3.84 -6.00 -13.10
N LEU A 88 -3.37 -4.93 -12.45
CA LEU A 88 -2.90 -3.71 -13.13
C LEU A 88 -1.75 -3.99 -14.10
N ARG A 89 -0.83 -4.87 -13.73
CA ARG A 89 0.30 -5.26 -14.58
C ARG A 89 -0.11 -6.07 -15.80
N ASN A 90 -1.18 -6.86 -15.68
CA ASN A 90 -1.71 -7.68 -16.77
C ASN A 90 -2.73 -6.95 -17.65
N LEU A 91 -3.06 -5.68 -17.36
CA LEU A 91 -3.89 -4.87 -18.25
C LEU A 91 -3.23 -4.59 -19.59
N ARG A 92 -1.90 -4.63 -19.66
CA ARG A 92 -1.13 -4.34 -20.88
C ARG A 92 -0.36 -5.56 -21.33
N GLN A 93 -0.49 -5.87 -22.62
CA GLN A 93 0.46 -6.74 -23.29
C GLN A 93 1.78 -6.00 -23.55
N PRO A 94 2.92 -6.71 -23.67
CA PRO A 94 4.19 -6.09 -24.04
C PRO A 94 4.05 -5.25 -25.33
N GLY A 95 4.33 -3.95 -25.26
CA GLY A 95 4.21 -3.02 -26.40
C GLY A 95 2.92 -2.19 -26.46
N GLU A 96 1.88 -2.52 -25.68
CA GLU A 96 0.65 -1.70 -25.65
C GLU A 96 0.81 -0.42 -24.81
N THR A 97 0.41 0.73 -25.36
CA THR A 97 0.52 2.05 -24.71
C THR A 97 -0.82 2.64 -24.21
N GLY A 98 -1.90 1.87 -24.29
CA GLY A 98 -3.24 2.29 -23.84
C GLY A 98 -3.52 2.12 -22.34
N TYR A 99 -4.48 2.89 -21.82
CA TYR A 99 -5.10 2.61 -20.52
C TYR A 99 -6.34 1.74 -20.74
N LYS A 100 -6.59 0.82 -19.81
CA LYS A 100 -7.78 -0.04 -19.78
C LYS A 100 -8.43 0.04 -18.41
N ILE A 101 -9.72 -0.27 -18.34
CA ILE A 101 -10.45 -0.31 -17.07
C ILE A 101 -10.06 -1.59 -16.33
N PRO A 102 -9.51 -1.51 -15.09
CA PRO A 102 -9.23 -2.71 -14.30
C PRO A 102 -10.53 -3.40 -13.89
N ARG A 103 -10.54 -4.73 -14.00
CA ARG A 103 -11.64 -5.63 -13.65
C ARG A 103 -11.13 -6.80 -12.81
N GLY A 104 -12.00 -7.36 -11.98
CA GLY A 104 -11.70 -8.45 -11.06
C GLY A 104 -11.29 -7.99 -9.66
N GLY A 105 -11.52 -8.86 -8.68
CA GLY A 105 -11.18 -8.63 -7.28
C GLY A 105 -11.75 -7.33 -6.73
N ALA A 106 -10.93 -6.61 -5.95
CA ALA A 106 -11.34 -5.36 -5.32
C ALA A 106 -11.66 -4.23 -6.31
N PHE A 107 -11.23 -4.34 -7.58
CA PHE A 107 -11.56 -3.34 -8.58
C PHE A 107 -13.06 -3.32 -8.93
N GLU A 108 -13.84 -4.35 -8.64
CA GLU A 108 -15.30 -4.27 -8.88
C GLU A 108 -15.99 -3.27 -7.95
N TRP A 109 -15.40 -2.97 -6.79
CA TRP A 109 -15.96 -2.01 -5.82
C TRP A 109 -15.25 -0.65 -5.84
N VAL A 110 -13.92 -0.62 -6.02
CA VAL A 110 -13.12 0.60 -5.91
C VAL A 110 -12.11 0.80 -7.04
N SER A 111 -11.82 2.05 -7.39
CA SER A 111 -10.86 2.39 -8.45
C SER A 111 -9.41 2.25 -8.02
N GLY A 112 -9.11 2.61 -6.77
CA GLY A 112 -7.79 2.50 -6.16
C GLY A 112 -7.65 1.23 -5.32
N ALA A 113 -7.96 0.07 -5.88
CA ALA A 113 -7.96 -1.20 -5.12
C ALA A 113 -6.59 -1.53 -4.49
N ASN A 114 -5.49 -1.26 -5.20
CA ASN A 114 -4.14 -1.40 -4.65
C ASN A 114 -3.88 -0.41 -3.51
N TYR A 115 -4.35 0.83 -3.63
CA TYR A 115 -4.23 1.83 -2.57
C TYR A 115 -5.07 1.49 -1.34
N LEU A 116 -6.26 0.94 -1.52
CA LEU A 116 -7.08 0.42 -0.42
C LEU A 116 -6.33 -0.70 0.32
N GLY A 117 -5.76 -1.66 -0.42
CA GLY A 117 -4.95 -2.73 0.17
C GLY A 117 -3.79 -2.19 1.00
N GLU A 118 -3.06 -1.20 0.48
CA GLU A 118 -1.92 -0.60 1.17
C GLU A 118 -2.31 0.19 2.43
N ILE A 119 -3.46 0.88 2.42
CA ILE A 119 -4.00 1.56 3.61
C ILE A 119 -4.39 0.54 4.69
N ILE A 120 -5.09 -0.53 4.32
CA ILE A 120 -5.48 -1.61 5.24
C ILE A 120 -4.20 -2.27 5.80
N GLU A 121 -3.22 -2.50 4.95
CA GLU A 121 -1.94 -3.09 5.32
C GLU A 121 -1.25 -2.26 6.41
N TRP A 122 -1.01 -0.97 6.17
CA TRP A 122 -0.35 -0.11 7.16
C TRP A 122 -1.20 0.18 8.40
N GLY A 123 -2.54 0.18 8.27
CA GLY A 123 -3.45 0.21 9.42
C GLY A 123 -3.29 -1.02 10.31
N GLY A 124 -3.19 -2.21 9.71
CA GLY A 124 -2.89 -3.46 10.41
C GLY A 124 -1.50 -3.45 11.06
N TYR A 125 -0.49 -2.92 10.37
CA TYR A 125 0.85 -2.73 10.94
C TYR A 125 0.81 -1.80 12.16
N ALA A 126 0.12 -0.67 12.08
CA ALA A 126 -0.04 0.26 13.20
C ALA A 126 -0.75 -0.39 14.40
N ALA A 127 -1.81 -1.17 14.15
CA ALA A 127 -2.51 -1.92 15.19
C ALA A 127 -1.61 -3.00 15.85
N ALA A 128 -0.77 -3.68 15.05
CA ALA A 128 0.16 -4.68 15.56
C ALA A 128 1.34 -4.04 16.33
N ALA A 129 1.85 -2.91 15.85
CA ALA A 129 3.00 -2.21 16.44
C ALA A 129 2.62 -1.42 17.69
N TRP A 130 1.36 -0.95 17.74
CA TRP A 130 0.82 -0.11 18.80
C TRP A 130 1.76 1.05 19.20
N SER A 131 2.35 1.68 18.17
CA SER A 131 3.38 2.70 18.33
C SER A 131 3.03 3.98 17.58
N LEU A 132 3.47 5.11 18.12
CA LEU A 132 3.29 6.42 17.49
C LEU A 132 3.87 6.50 16.06
N PRO A 133 5.11 6.05 15.76
CA PRO A 133 5.63 6.11 14.40
C PRO A 133 4.84 5.21 13.43
N ALA A 134 4.32 4.07 13.88
CA ALA A 134 3.49 3.21 13.04
C ALA A 134 2.12 3.84 12.74
N ALA A 135 1.49 4.47 13.74
CA ALA A 135 0.25 5.22 13.54
C ALA A 135 0.45 6.43 12.61
N ALA A 136 1.53 7.19 12.81
CA ALA A 136 1.89 8.31 11.96
C ALA A 136 2.11 7.86 10.51
N PHE A 137 2.78 6.73 10.30
CA PHE A 137 2.99 6.17 8.97
C PHE A 137 1.68 5.73 8.31
N ALA A 138 0.78 5.06 9.03
CA ALA A 138 -0.53 4.68 8.49
C ALA A 138 -1.36 5.90 8.07
N ILE A 139 -1.38 6.96 8.88
CA ILE A 139 -2.05 8.23 8.56
C ILE A 139 -1.39 8.91 7.36
N PHE A 140 -0.06 8.96 7.34
CA PHE A 140 0.69 9.51 6.20
C PHE A 140 0.33 8.78 4.91
N THR A 141 0.30 7.44 4.92
CA THR A 141 -0.07 6.65 3.75
C THR A 141 -1.48 7.02 3.30
N LEU A 142 -2.47 7.00 4.18
CA LEU A 142 -3.84 7.42 3.85
C LEU A 142 -3.89 8.80 3.20
N CYS A 143 -3.19 9.79 3.77
CA CYS A 143 -3.14 11.15 3.24
C CYS A 143 -2.37 11.26 1.91
N ASN A 144 -1.40 10.38 1.65
CA ASN A 144 -0.59 10.43 0.44
C ASN A 144 -1.29 9.74 -0.75
N ILE A 145 -1.77 8.50 -0.55
CA ILE A 145 -2.37 7.70 -1.62
C ILE A 145 -3.89 7.83 -1.72
N GLY A 146 -4.57 8.29 -0.66
CA GLY A 146 -6.01 8.53 -0.68
C GLY A 146 -6.45 9.59 -1.72
N PRO A 147 -5.87 10.81 -1.72
CA PRO A 147 -6.16 11.81 -2.74
C PRO A 147 -5.79 11.35 -4.15
N ARG A 148 -4.73 10.53 -4.28
CA ARG A 148 -4.34 9.93 -5.56
C ARG A 148 -5.44 8.97 -6.05
N ALA A 149 -6.00 8.12 -5.19
CA ALA A 149 -7.11 7.24 -5.55
C ALA A 149 -8.33 8.02 -6.08
N TRP A 150 -8.66 9.14 -5.43
CA TRP A 150 -9.71 10.06 -5.88
C TRP A 150 -9.42 10.64 -7.27
N GLN A 151 -8.21 11.16 -7.49
CA GLN A 151 -7.81 11.70 -8.79
C GLN A 151 -7.86 10.63 -9.89
N HIS A 152 -7.42 9.41 -9.60
CA HIS A 152 -7.53 8.28 -10.52
C HIS A 152 -8.99 7.95 -10.85
N HIS A 153 -9.86 7.90 -9.86
CA HIS A 153 -11.30 7.66 -10.05
C HIS A 153 -11.93 8.72 -10.98
N GLN A 154 -11.65 10.00 -10.73
CA GLN A 154 -12.15 11.10 -11.56
C GLN A 154 -11.60 11.02 -12.99
N TRP A 155 -10.31 10.69 -13.14
CA TRP A 155 -9.70 10.52 -14.44
C TRP A 155 -10.35 9.37 -15.23
N TYR A 156 -10.58 8.22 -14.59
CA TYR A 156 -11.25 7.09 -15.23
C TYR A 156 -12.66 7.44 -15.72
N ARG A 157 -13.46 8.13 -14.88
CA ARG A 157 -14.81 8.57 -15.25
C ARG A 157 -14.85 9.54 -16.42
N LYS A 158 -13.85 10.40 -16.55
CA LYS A 158 -13.72 11.33 -17.68
C LYS A 158 -13.18 10.64 -18.94
N ARG A 159 -12.33 9.64 -18.79
CA ARG A 159 -11.62 8.99 -19.89
C ARG A 159 -12.44 7.89 -20.58
N PHE A 160 -13.26 7.16 -19.83
CA PHE A 160 -14.00 5.99 -20.30
C PHE A 160 -15.51 6.20 -20.15
N HIS A 161 -16.23 6.12 -21.27
CA HIS A 161 -17.69 6.26 -21.27
C HIS A 161 -18.39 5.05 -20.62
N ASP A 162 -17.79 3.87 -20.69
CA ASP A 162 -18.25 2.60 -20.16
C ASP A 162 -17.78 2.32 -18.71
N TYR A 163 -17.26 3.35 -18.02
CA TYR A 163 -16.78 3.19 -16.65
C TYR A 163 -17.90 2.81 -15.67
N PRO A 164 -17.71 1.81 -14.78
CA PRO A 164 -18.74 1.40 -13.82
C PRO A 164 -19.13 2.54 -12.87
N ARG A 165 -20.39 3.00 -12.94
CA ARG A 165 -20.90 4.12 -12.15
C ARG A 165 -20.98 3.85 -10.64
N ASN A 166 -21.15 2.57 -10.27
CA ASN A 166 -21.27 2.16 -8.87
C ASN A 166 -19.91 2.04 -8.16
N ARG A 167 -18.80 2.04 -8.92
CA ARG A 167 -17.45 1.95 -8.35
C ARG A 167 -17.14 3.23 -7.58
N LYS A 168 -16.47 3.08 -6.43
CA LYS A 168 -16.01 4.17 -5.57
C LYS A 168 -14.51 4.44 -5.80
N ALA A 169 -13.97 5.51 -5.25
CA ALA A 169 -12.56 5.85 -5.43
C ALA A 169 -11.64 4.93 -4.62
N LEU A 170 -11.95 4.71 -3.34
CA LEU A 170 -11.06 4.09 -2.37
C LEU A 170 -11.78 3.26 -1.30
N ILE A 171 -12.81 3.80 -0.65
CA ILE A 171 -13.55 3.12 0.42
C ILE A 171 -14.82 2.52 -0.19
N PRO A 172 -14.98 1.18 -0.19
CA PRO A 172 -16.16 0.54 -0.74
C PRO A 172 -17.44 1.16 -0.17
N PHE A 173 -18.40 1.47 -1.06
CA PHE A 173 -19.70 2.05 -0.74
C PHE A 173 -19.72 3.48 -0.16
N VAL A 174 -18.57 4.04 0.22
CA VAL A 174 -18.48 5.38 0.84
C VAL A 174 -17.86 6.39 -0.12
N LEU A 175 -16.58 6.20 -0.48
CA LEU A 175 -15.76 7.20 -1.16
C LEU A 175 -15.04 6.62 -2.36
#